data_AF-A0A940B192-F1
#
_entry.id   AF-A0A940B192-F1
#
_cell.length_a   1.000
_cell.length_b   1.000
_cell.length_c   1.000
_cell.angle_alpha   90.00
_cell.angle_beta   90.00
_cell.angle_gamma   90.00
#
_symmetry.space_group_name_H-M   'P 1'
#
loop_
_entity.id
_entity.type
_entity.pdbx_description
1 polymer ?
#
loop_
_entity_poly.entity_id
_entity_poly.type
_entity_poly.pdbx_seq_one_letter_code
_entity_poly.pdbx_strand_id
1 'polypeptide(L)'
;MVLPCFKLISEPDDEKAKSIKPFRWASPDVGKRNKIGGFPYGIKEEEYPKCPFCGKKMTFYGQLDSINDDYIIADCGLIAVFICFDCNEVSAEIVSG
;
A
#
# COMPACT_ATOMS: atom_id res chain seq x y z
N MET A 1 2.89 16.65 -4.36
CA MET A 1 3.45 16.76 -2.99
C MET A 1 3.99 15.39 -2.61
N VAL A 2 5.12 15.32 -1.91
CA VAL A 2 5.67 14.06 -1.40
C VAL A 2 5.58 14.08 0.12
N LEU A 3 4.86 13.14 0.71
CA LEU A 3 4.80 12.97 2.16
C LEU A 3 6.09 12.32 2.67
N PRO A 4 6.59 12.67 3.86
CA PRO A 4 7.69 11.93 4.48
C PRO A 4 7.36 10.45 4.60
N CYS A 5 8.36 9.59 4.42
CA CYS A 5 8.19 8.15 4.44
C CYS A 5 8.25 7.61 5.88
N PHE A 6 7.20 6.91 6.30
CA PHE A 6 7.13 6.20 7.57
C PHE A 6 6.90 4.72 7.30
N LYS A 7 7.79 3.86 7.81
CA LYS A 7 7.58 2.41 7.79
C LYS A 7 6.42 2.06 8.71
N LEU A 8 5.48 1.23 8.23
CA LEU A 8 4.44 0.65 9.06
C LEU A 8 4.82 -0.78 9.40
N ILE A 9 4.80 -1.11 10.69
CA ILE A 9 5.09 -2.46 11.19
C ILE A 9 3.76 -3.09 11.58
N SER A 10 3.39 -4.17 10.90
CA SER A 10 2.18 -4.93 11.22
C SER A 10 2.42 -5.81 12.43
N GLU A 11 2.10 -5.31 13.62
CA GLU A 11 2.13 -6.05 14.86
C GLU A 11 0.82 -6.86 15.05
N PRO A 12 0.89 -8.17 15.34
CA PRO A 12 -0.31 -8.97 15.59
C PRO A 12 -1.08 -8.54 16.85
N ASP A 13 -2.37 -8.23 16.70
CA ASP A 13 -3.23 -7.77 17.80
C ASP A 13 -3.93 -8.92 18.56
N ASP A 14 -4.12 -10.07 17.91
CA ASP A 14 -4.81 -11.23 18.51
C ASP A 14 -4.05 -12.56 18.29
N GLU A 15 -4.49 -13.61 18.98
CA GLU A 15 -3.88 -14.96 18.86
C GLU A 15 -3.99 -15.53 17.44
N LYS A 16 -5.05 -15.16 16.71
CA LYS A 16 -5.22 -15.58 15.32
C LYS A 16 -4.09 -15.00 14.47
N ALA A 17 -3.86 -13.70 14.53
CA ALA A 17 -2.81 -13.00 13.82
C ALA A 17 -1.42 -13.50 14.22
N LYS A 18 -1.17 -13.77 15.51
CA LYS A 18 0.09 -14.35 15.99
C LYS A 18 0.36 -15.74 15.42
N SER A 19 -0.68 -16.51 15.15
CA SER A 19 -0.57 -17.88 14.63
C SER A 19 -0.33 -17.96 13.12
N ILE A 20 -0.47 -16.84 12.40
CA ILE A 20 -0.29 -16.79 10.94
C ILE A 20 1.17 -17.10 10.59
N LYS A 21 1.37 -18.07 9.69
CA LYS A 21 2.70 -18.39 9.15
C LYS A 21 3.06 -17.41 8.04
N PRO A 22 4.34 -17.02 7.91
CA PRO A 22 4.80 -16.20 6.79
C PRO A 22 4.66 -16.96 5.47
N PHE A 23 4.84 -16.25 4.36
CA PHE A 23 4.91 -16.84 3.02
C PHE A 23 5.93 -17.97 2.93
N ARG A 24 5.54 -19.07 2.27
CA ARG A 24 6.43 -20.22 2.05
C ARG A 24 7.43 -19.99 0.92
N TRP A 25 6.99 -19.33 -0.15
CA TRP A 25 7.73 -19.24 -1.41
C TRP A 25 8.00 -17.81 -1.88
N ALA A 26 7.32 -16.83 -1.29
CA ALA A 26 7.54 -15.43 -1.63
C ALA A 26 8.86 -14.90 -1.06
N SER A 27 9.33 -13.79 -1.62
CA SER A 27 10.51 -13.10 -1.11
C SER A 27 10.32 -12.65 0.35
N PRO A 28 11.38 -12.63 1.19
CA PRO A 28 11.26 -12.31 2.63
C PRO A 28 10.76 -10.90 2.97
N ASP A 29 10.71 -10.00 1.98
CA ASP A 29 10.18 -8.65 2.11
C ASP A 29 8.66 -8.56 1.88
N VAL A 30 8.03 -9.56 1.24
CA VAL A 30 6.57 -9.61 1.11
C VAL A 30 5.92 -9.68 2.50
N GLY A 31 4.95 -8.81 2.74
CA GLY A 31 4.32 -8.55 4.04
C GLY A 31 5.04 -7.53 4.91
N LYS A 32 6.16 -6.96 4.45
CA LYS A 32 6.95 -5.95 5.19
C LYS A 32 7.08 -4.63 4.43
N ARG A 33 6.38 -4.47 3.31
CA ARG A 33 6.46 -3.28 2.44
C ARG A 33 5.39 -2.23 2.78
N ASN A 34 4.68 -2.38 3.90
CA ASN A 34 3.73 -1.40 4.40
C ASN A 34 4.43 -0.07 4.73
N LYS A 35 3.87 1.07 4.27
CA LYS A 35 4.40 2.41 4.59
C LYS A 35 3.37 3.51 4.38
N ILE A 36 3.60 4.65 5.03
CA ILE A 36 2.93 5.93 4.76
C ILE A 36 3.94 6.85 4.06
N GLY A 37 3.49 7.55 3.03
CA GLY A 37 4.30 8.52 2.29
C GLY A 37 5.48 7.92 1.52
N GLY A 38 6.38 8.78 1.07
CA GLY A 38 7.39 8.43 0.07
C GLY A 38 6.75 8.21 -1.31
N PHE A 39 7.17 7.14 -1.99
CA PHE A 39 6.71 6.77 -3.32
C PHE A 39 6.09 5.36 -3.29
N PRO A 40 4.97 5.11 -3.98
CA PRO A 40 4.40 3.78 -4.14
C PRO A 40 5.42 2.85 -4.81
N TYR A 41 5.31 1.56 -4.51
CA TYR A 41 6.03 0.55 -5.26
C TYR A 41 5.45 0.42 -6.67
N GLY A 42 6.32 0.35 -7.69
CA GLY A 42 5.91 -0.01 -9.06
C GLY A 42 5.10 1.02 -9.85
N ILE A 43 4.58 2.10 -9.24
CA ILE A 43 3.83 3.16 -9.95
C ILE A 43 4.71 4.39 -10.15
N LYS A 44 4.75 4.91 -11.39
CA LYS A 44 5.42 6.19 -11.69
C LYS A 44 4.51 7.38 -11.38
N GLU A 45 5.09 8.54 -11.08
CA GLU A 45 4.32 9.72 -10.66
C GLU A 45 3.35 10.25 -11.74
N GLU A 46 3.57 9.93 -13.01
CA GLU A 46 2.68 10.28 -14.13
C GLU A 46 1.40 9.42 -14.15
N GLU A 47 1.45 8.25 -13.51
CA GLU A 47 0.35 7.28 -13.46
C GLU A 47 -0.55 7.49 -12.24
N TYR A 48 -0.20 8.41 -11.34
CA TYR A 48 -1.02 8.67 -10.14
C TYR A 48 -2.41 9.16 -10.54
N PRO A 49 -3.46 8.73 -9.82
CA PRO A 49 -4.82 9.11 -10.14
C PRO A 49 -5.01 10.62 -10.03
N LYS A 50 -5.91 11.14 -10.86
CA LYS A 50 -6.41 12.52 -10.76
C LYS A 50 -7.71 12.51 -9.96
N CYS A 51 -7.85 13.49 -9.07
CA CYS A 51 -9.07 13.66 -8.30
C CYS A 51 -10.26 13.93 -9.24
N PRO A 52 -11.38 13.20 -9.13
CA PRO A 52 -12.53 13.38 -10.01
C PRO A 52 -13.22 14.74 -9.86
N PHE A 53 -13.00 15.44 -8.73
CA PHE A 53 -13.65 16.72 -8.43
C PHE A 53 -12.86 17.93 -8.92
N CYS A 54 -11.55 17.97 -8.72
CA CYS A 54 -10.70 19.12 -9.08
C CYS A 54 -9.73 18.86 -10.23
N GLY A 55 -9.64 17.62 -10.72
CA GLY A 55 -8.75 17.22 -11.81
C GLY A 55 -7.25 17.22 -11.45
N LYS A 56 -6.88 17.63 -10.24
CA LYS A 56 -5.48 17.65 -9.78
C LYS A 56 -5.00 16.24 -9.50
N LYS A 57 -3.70 16.01 -9.74
CA LYS A 57 -3.02 14.77 -9.38
C LYS A 57 -3.08 14.55 -7.86
N MET A 58 -3.44 13.34 -7.44
CA MET A 58 -3.53 12.97 -6.03
C MET A 58 -2.15 12.70 -5.44
N THR A 59 -2.05 12.76 -4.12
CA THR A 59 -0.81 12.48 -3.38
C THR A 59 -0.84 11.05 -2.89
N PHE A 60 0.25 10.30 -3.12
CA PHE A 60 0.41 8.98 -2.52
C PHE A 60 0.41 9.11 -0.99
N TYR A 61 -0.53 8.45 -0.35
CA TYR A 61 -0.69 8.48 1.09
C TYR A 61 0.03 7.31 1.76
N GLY A 62 -0.04 6.12 1.18
CA GLY A 62 0.60 4.94 1.72
C GLY A 62 0.27 3.67 0.94
N GLN A 63 0.89 2.57 1.32
CA GLN A 63 0.62 1.26 0.74
C GLN A 63 0.47 0.18 1.80
N LEU A 64 -0.37 -0.80 1.49
CA LEU A 64 -0.61 -1.99 2.29
C LEU A 64 -0.19 -3.24 1.50
N ASP A 65 0.41 -4.19 2.19
CA ASP A 65 1.02 -5.39 1.63
C ASP A 65 0.20 -6.65 1.88
N SER A 66 0.46 -7.67 1.08
CA SER A 66 -0.04 -9.02 1.29
C SER A 66 0.46 -9.56 2.63
N ILE A 67 -0.33 -10.39 3.33
CA ILE A 67 0.00 -10.80 4.70
C ILE A 67 0.72 -12.16 4.73
N ASN A 68 0.14 -13.16 4.08
CA ASN A 68 0.71 -14.51 3.94
C ASN A 68 0.08 -15.26 2.75
N ASP A 69 0.39 -16.56 2.61
CA ASP A 69 -0.16 -17.44 1.56
C ASP A 69 -1.70 -17.52 1.56
N ASP A 70 -2.38 -17.27 2.69
CA ASP A 70 -3.84 -17.30 2.79
C ASP A 70 -4.50 -15.94 2.50
N TYR A 71 -3.77 -14.84 2.72
CA TYR A 71 -4.23 -13.46 2.54
C TYR A 71 -3.28 -12.71 1.62
N ILE A 72 -3.31 -13.12 0.36
CA ILE A 72 -2.46 -12.59 -0.72
C ILE A 72 -3.27 -11.64 -1.60
N ILE A 73 -2.70 -10.48 -1.91
CA ILE A 73 -3.28 -9.52 -2.84
C ILE A 73 -2.80 -9.91 -4.24
N ALA A 74 -3.64 -10.57 -5.02
CA ALA A 74 -3.25 -11.11 -6.34
C ALA A 74 -1.93 -11.92 -6.25
N ASP A 75 -0.91 -11.56 -7.03
CA ASP A 75 0.41 -12.20 -7.02
C ASP A 75 1.40 -11.43 -6.14
N CYS A 76 1.24 -11.51 -4.82
CA CYS A 76 2.03 -10.77 -3.83
C CYS A 76 2.01 -9.23 -4.04
N GLY A 77 0.90 -8.71 -4.54
CA GLY A 77 0.70 -7.28 -4.82
C GLY A 77 0.53 -6.42 -3.57
N LEU A 78 0.38 -5.13 -3.82
CA LEU A 78 0.18 -4.10 -2.81
C LEU A 78 -1.06 -3.27 -3.15
N ILE A 79 -1.72 -2.71 -2.14
CA ILE A 79 -2.74 -1.67 -2.33
C ILE A 79 -2.05 -0.32 -2.13
N ALA A 80 -1.99 0.50 -3.17
CA ALA A 80 -1.54 1.88 -3.08
C ALA A 80 -2.74 2.80 -2.84
N VAL A 81 -2.65 3.66 -1.83
CA VAL A 81 -3.70 4.60 -1.43
C VAL A 81 -3.26 6.02 -1.75
N PHE A 82 -4.16 6.80 -2.35
CA PHE A 82 -3.95 8.17 -2.77
C PHE A 82 -5.01 9.09 -2.15
N ILE A 83 -4.62 10.32 -1.83
CA ILE A 83 -5.51 11.34 -1.28
C ILE A 83 -5.40 12.66 -2.05
N CYS A 84 -6.53 13.31 -2.26
CA CYS A 84 -6.60 14.70 -2.68
C CYS A 84 -6.85 15.58 -1.45
N PHE A 85 -5.82 16.27 -0.95
CA PHE A 85 -5.94 17.13 0.23
C PHE A 85 -6.86 18.36 0.01
N ASP A 86 -7.10 18.76 -1.23
CA ASP A 86 -7.99 19.88 -1.53
C ASP A 86 -9.48 19.49 -1.44
N CYS A 87 -9.81 18.24 -1.78
CA CYS A 87 -11.19 17.76 -1.88
C CYS A 87 -11.54 16.68 -0.84
N ASN A 88 -10.57 16.20 -0.07
CA ASN A 88 -10.66 15.05 0.83
C ASN A 88 -11.14 13.75 0.15
N GLU A 89 -10.85 13.61 -1.14
CA GLU A 89 -11.18 12.41 -1.92
C GLU A 89 -10.03 11.39 -1.85
N VAL A 90 -10.38 10.11 -1.87
CA VAL A 90 -9.42 9.00 -1.82
C VAL A 90 -9.54 8.09 -3.03
N SER A 91 -8.43 7.52 -3.46
CA SER A 91 -8.39 6.44 -4.47
C SER A 91 -7.48 5.33 -3.98
N ALA A 92 -7.78 4.09 -4.37
CA ALA A 92 -6.95 2.95 -4.06
C ALA A 92 -6.81 2.03 -5.29
N GLU A 93 -5.58 1.55 -5.53
CA GLU A 93 -5.23 0.75 -6.70
C GLU A 93 -4.38 -0.45 -6.27
N ILE A 94 -4.63 -1.62 -6.87
CA ILE A 94 -3.76 -2.78 -6.69
C ILE A 94 -2.59 -2.65 -7.66
N VAL A 95 -1.37 -2.80 -7.16
CA VAL A 95 -0.14 -2.80 -7.94
C VAL A 95 0.53 -4.17 -7.90
N SER A 96 1.16 -4.55 -9.01
CA SER A 96 2.03 -5.72 -9.05
C SER A 96 3.20 -5.52 -8.07
N GLY A 97 3.41 -6.51 -7.21
CA GLY A 97 4.44 -6.51 -6.19
C GLY A 97 5.75 -7.11 -6.64
#